data_AF-A0A2G2W0A0-F1
#
_entry.id   AF-A0A2G2W0A0-F1
#
_cell.length_a   1.000
_cell.length_b   1.000
_cell.length_c   1.000
_cell.angle_alpha   90.00
_cell.angle_beta   90.00
_cell.angle_gamma   90.00
#
_symmetry.space_group_name_H-M   'P 1'
#
loop_
_entity.id
_entity.type
_entity.pdbx_description
1 polymer ?
#
loop_
_entity_poly.entity_id
_entity_poly.type
_entity_poly.pdbx_seq_one_letter_code
_entity_poly.pdbx_strand_id
1 'polypeptide(L)'
;MKSINLALCFFFFIIFFFSKPSFQASFEPNPRLFDAYIALQAWKHVITSDPRNFTKDWYGYNVCNYTGVYCAPAPDNPNITTVAGIDLNHGNISGYLPEDLGLLTDLAVFHINTNRFVGTIPRSFSKLRILYELDVSNNLFCGQFPMVVLSLPSLKFLDIRNLGKSPVSALVMANIRVTGCIPSTIANMSKTLNEIILMNASLSGCLPQELGLLKNVKVFDVSFNNLVGELPESIGGMKKLEQLNVAHNKFSGEVPASICSLPKLENFTYSYNYFCGEPKICLKLKDKNDKKNCIPYRPSQRSASECKTFYSRGPVDCTSFGCRSRSPPPPPPPPPPPPPPPPPPPNKNKRISKGKKGGKKKAADPYAKKDWYDIKAPSVFAVRNVGKTLVTRTQGTKIASEGLKHRVFEVSLADLQNDEDNSFRKIRLRAEDVQGRNVLTNFYGMDFTTDKLRSLVKKWQSLIEAHVDVKTTDSYTLRMFCIGFTKKRPNQQKRTCYAQSSQTRQIRRKMREIMVNQAQSCDLKDLVLKFIPESIGREIEKATSSIYPLQNVFIRKVKILKAPKFDLGRLMEVHGDYSEDIGVKVDRPAEDVVAEPTEVVGA
;
A
#
# COMPACT_ATOMS: atom_id res chain seq x y z
N MET A 1 -76.75 15.75 41.98
CA MET A 1 -75.34 16.21 42.03
C MET A 1 -74.70 15.75 40.72
N LYS A 2 -74.08 16.63 39.92
CA LYS A 2 -72.66 17.05 39.97
C LYS A 2 -71.69 15.83 39.95
N SER A 3 -70.65 15.76 39.11
CA SER A 3 -70.26 16.56 37.92
C SER A 3 -69.05 15.87 37.21
N ILE A 4 -68.46 16.55 36.21
CA ILE A 4 -67.07 16.43 35.68
C ILE A 4 -66.82 15.50 34.45
N ASN A 5 -66.08 16.08 33.48
CA ASN A 5 -65.33 15.49 32.36
C ASN A 5 -66.05 14.69 31.25
N LEU A 6 -66.75 15.39 30.34
CA LEU A 6 -66.54 15.20 28.88
C LEU A 6 -67.04 16.37 27.99
N ALA A 7 -66.62 17.62 28.26
CA ALA A 7 -67.05 18.78 27.46
C ALA A 7 -66.03 19.94 27.41
N LEU A 8 -65.03 19.84 26.52
CA LEU A 8 -64.17 20.94 26.06
C LEU A 8 -63.46 20.50 24.75
N CYS A 9 -63.10 21.47 23.89
CA CYS A 9 -62.53 21.28 22.54
C CYS A 9 -63.49 20.90 21.38
N PHE A 10 -64.72 21.43 21.36
CA PHE A 10 -65.58 21.41 20.16
C PHE A 10 -66.25 22.75 19.81
N PHE A 11 -65.62 23.87 20.18
CA PHE A 11 -66.08 25.23 19.84
C PHE A 11 -64.88 26.17 19.61
N PHE A 12 -64.36 26.19 18.38
CA PHE A 12 -63.72 27.35 17.71
C PHE A 12 -63.38 26.99 16.25
N PHE A 13 -64.43 26.63 15.49
CA PHE A 13 -64.37 26.54 14.02
C PHE A 13 -64.92 27.86 13.46
N ILE A 14 -64.36 28.34 12.34
CA ILE A 14 -64.80 29.54 11.61
C ILE A 14 -64.63 30.87 12.39
N ILE A 15 -63.40 31.39 12.41
CA ILE A 15 -63.02 32.76 11.97
C ILE A 15 -61.48 32.76 11.83
N PHE A 16 -60.99 32.78 10.59
CA PHE A 16 -59.70 33.32 10.12
C PHE A 16 -59.49 32.95 8.64
N PHE A 17 -60.49 33.22 7.80
CA PHE A 17 -60.23 33.44 6.37
C PHE A 17 -59.60 34.84 6.21
N PHE A 18 -58.82 35.02 5.15
CA PHE A 18 -58.07 36.25 4.81
C PHE A 18 -56.90 36.63 5.74
N SER A 19 -55.79 35.90 5.60
CA SER A 19 -54.47 36.53 5.36
C SER A 19 -53.49 35.52 4.76
N LYS A 20 -52.91 35.83 3.59
CA LYS A 20 -51.61 35.26 3.18
C LYS A 20 -50.52 36.17 3.71
N PRO A 21 -49.58 35.63 4.47
CA PRO A 21 -48.20 35.55 3.98
C PRO A 21 -47.71 34.09 4.10
N SER A 22 -47.44 33.40 2.99
CA SER A 22 -46.20 33.45 2.19
C SER A 22 -45.22 32.35 2.57
N PHE A 23 -44.89 31.49 1.60
CA PHE A 23 -43.65 30.70 1.60
C PHE A 23 -43.38 29.80 2.82
N GLN A 24 -44.26 28.81 3.05
CA GLN A 24 -43.78 27.55 3.66
C GLN A 24 -42.92 26.84 2.61
N ALA A 25 -41.63 27.19 2.57
CA ALA A 25 -40.66 26.46 1.77
C ALA A 25 -40.65 24.99 2.23
N SER A 26 -40.74 24.07 1.28
CA SER A 26 -40.40 22.67 1.52
C SER A 26 -38.94 22.62 1.99
N PHE A 27 -38.71 22.27 3.25
CA PHE A 27 -37.37 22.06 3.78
C PHE A 27 -36.84 20.73 3.25
N GLU A 28 -36.51 20.70 1.95
CA GLU A 28 -35.73 19.63 1.36
C GLU A 28 -34.38 19.58 2.11
N PRO A 29 -34.04 18.47 2.79
CA PRO A 29 -32.81 18.40 3.55
C PRO A 29 -31.64 18.50 2.58
N ASN A 30 -30.91 19.62 2.64
CA ASN A 30 -29.86 19.96 1.67
C ASN A 30 -28.89 18.76 1.49
N PRO A 31 -28.91 18.08 0.33
CA PRO A 31 -28.25 16.79 0.18
C PRO A 31 -26.73 16.92 0.27
N ARG A 32 -26.16 18.07 -0.12
CA ARG A 32 -24.71 18.35 -0.04
C ARG A 32 -24.24 18.43 1.41
N LEU A 33 -25.04 19.03 2.29
CA LEU A 33 -24.72 19.11 3.73
C LEU A 33 -24.97 17.77 4.44
N PHE A 34 -25.92 16.95 3.97
CA PHE A 34 -26.11 15.60 4.46
C PHE A 34 -24.97 14.64 4.05
N ASP A 35 -24.55 14.70 2.79
CA ASP A 35 -23.36 14.00 2.27
C ASP A 35 -22.08 14.45 3.01
N ALA A 36 -21.95 15.75 3.28
CA ALA A 36 -20.85 16.29 4.09
C ALA A 36 -20.89 15.82 5.55
N TYR A 37 -22.08 15.69 6.16
CA TYR A 37 -22.24 15.13 7.50
C TYR A 37 -21.74 13.69 7.55
N ILE A 38 -22.11 12.84 6.57
CA ILE A 38 -21.63 11.46 6.46
C ILE A 38 -20.10 11.44 6.34
N ALA A 39 -19.53 12.24 5.43
CA ALA A 39 -18.09 12.32 5.20
C ALA A 39 -17.30 12.75 6.45
N LEU A 40 -17.76 13.79 7.14
CA LEU A 40 -17.07 14.37 8.31
C LEU A 40 -17.22 13.49 9.56
N GLN A 41 -18.35 12.80 9.76
CA GLN A 41 -18.49 11.81 10.83
C GLN A 41 -17.66 10.54 10.55
N ALA A 42 -17.62 10.06 9.30
CA ALA A 42 -16.73 8.96 8.91
C ALA A 42 -15.25 9.32 9.15
N TRP A 43 -14.85 10.56 8.84
CA TRP A 43 -13.49 11.02 9.09
C TRP A 43 -13.18 11.17 10.58
N LYS A 44 -14.10 11.74 11.37
CA LYS A 44 -13.98 11.81 12.84
C LYS A 44 -13.82 10.43 13.48
N HIS A 45 -14.55 9.43 12.99
CA HIS A 45 -14.47 8.06 13.51
C HIS A 45 -13.10 7.40 13.26
N VAL A 46 -12.32 7.87 12.28
CA VAL A 46 -10.97 7.34 11.96
C VAL A 46 -9.82 8.27 12.43
N ILE A 47 -10.14 9.33 13.16
CA ILE A 47 -9.17 10.14 13.90
C ILE A 47 -8.87 9.42 15.23
N THR A 48 -7.61 9.02 15.40
CA THR A 48 -7.12 8.25 16.55
C THR A 48 -6.50 9.11 17.64
N SER A 49 -6.20 10.39 17.35
CA SER A 49 -5.75 11.35 18.35
C SER A 49 -5.99 12.79 17.86
N ASP A 50 -6.63 13.61 18.67
CA ASP A 50 -6.82 15.04 18.43
C ASP A 50 -6.33 15.83 19.65
N PRO A 51 -5.01 16.10 19.77
CA PRO A 51 -4.42 16.68 20.98
C PRO A 51 -4.83 18.14 21.24
N ARG A 52 -5.50 18.79 20.27
CA ARG A 52 -5.94 20.18 20.34
C ARG A 52 -7.46 20.32 20.35
N ASN A 53 -8.20 19.21 20.31
CA ASN A 53 -9.67 19.15 20.28
C ASN A 53 -10.32 19.88 19.08
N PHE A 54 -9.62 19.94 17.93
CA PHE A 54 -10.08 20.59 16.68
C PHE A 54 -11.40 20.01 16.13
N THR A 55 -11.70 18.75 16.47
CA THR A 55 -12.89 18.02 15.99
C THR A 55 -13.94 17.81 17.09
N LYS A 56 -13.78 18.44 18.26
CA LYS A 56 -14.67 18.25 19.43
C LYS A 56 -16.12 18.60 19.12
N ASP A 57 -16.33 19.72 18.42
CA ASP A 57 -17.60 20.28 17.99
C ASP A 57 -18.21 19.63 16.73
N TRP A 58 -17.49 18.70 16.08
CA TRP A 58 -17.99 17.94 14.93
C TRP A 58 -19.08 16.93 15.32
N TYR A 59 -20.28 17.40 15.68
CA TYR A 59 -21.47 16.57 15.95
C TYR A 59 -22.77 17.27 15.52
N GLY A 60 -23.78 16.47 15.14
CA GLY A 60 -25.06 16.97 14.63
C GLY A 60 -25.02 17.42 13.16
N TYR A 61 -26.17 17.75 12.58
CA TYR A 61 -26.29 17.94 11.12
C TYR A 61 -25.78 19.30 10.60
N ASN A 62 -25.52 20.29 11.47
CA ASN A 62 -25.03 21.60 11.04
C ASN A 62 -23.50 21.61 10.89
N VAL A 63 -23.01 20.96 9.83
CA VAL A 63 -21.57 20.86 9.51
C VAL A 63 -20.87 22.19 9.27
N CYS A 64 -21.62 23.27 9.00
CA CYS A 64 -21.05 24.60 8.81
C CYS A 64 -20.64 25.29 10.12
N ASN A 65 -21.00 24.72 11.28
CA ASN A 65 -20.53 25.17 12.60
C ASN A 65 -19.27 24.41 13.08
N TYR A 66 -18.76 23.44 12.31
CA TYR A 66 -17.62 22.60 12.72
C TYR A 66 -16.30 23.38 12.61
N THR A 67 -15.48 23.36 13.66
CA THR A 67 -14.14 23.96 13.66
C THR A 67 -13.31 23.42 12.49
N GLY A 68 -12.76 24.34 11.70
CA GLY A 68 -11.96 24.02 10.51
C GLY A 68 -12.78 23.65 9.26
N VAL A 69 -14.11 23.74 9.27
CA VAL A 69 -14.97 23.53 8.10
C VAL A 69 -15.59 24.87 7.67
N TYR A 70 -15.53 25.16 6.37
CA TYR A 70 -15.97 26.43 5.79
C TYR A 70 -17.02 26.18 4.71
N CYS A 71 -18.20 26.77 4.91
CA CYS A 71 -19.31 26.68 3.97
C CYS A 71 -19.43 27.94 3.09
N ALA A 72 -19.90 27.77 1.85
CA ALA A 72 -20.18 28.84 0.91
C ALA A 72 -21.40 28.52 0.03
N PRO A 73 -21.94 29.49 -0.73
CA PRO A 73 -22.89 29.22 -1.81
C PRO A 73 -22.33 28.23 -2.84
N ALA A 74 -23.15 27.31 -3.34
CA ALA A 74 -22.74 26.30 -4.29
C ALA A 74 -22.46 26.90 -5.69
N PRO A 75 -21.46 26.42 -6.43
CA PRO A 75 -21.04 27.05 -7.70
C PRO A 75 -22.10 27.01 -8.80
N ASP A 76 -22.99 26.02 -8.76
CA ASP A 76 -24.07 25.81 -9.72
C ASP A 76 -25.43 26.38 -9.27
N ASN A 77 -25.59 26.71 -7.98
CA ASN A 77 -26.79 27.35 -7.45
C ASN A 77 -26.46 28.14 -6.16
N PRO A 78 -26.40 29.50 -6.21
CA PRO A 78 -26.03 30.30 -5.05
C PRO A 78 -27.06 30.29 -3.90
N ASN A 79 -28.26 29.73 -4.12
CA ASN A 79 -29.27 29.55 -3.07
C ASN A 79 -29.06 28.27 -2.23
N ILE A 80 -28.08 27.43 -2.58
CA ILE A 80 -27.75 26.19 -1.86
C ILE A 80 -26.39 26.35 -1.19
N THR A 81 -26.34 26.22 0.14
CA THR A 81 -25.06 26.20 0.89
C THR A 81 -24.37 24.84 0.74
N THR A 82 -23.05 24.83 0.62
CA THR A 82 -22.23 23.60 0.56
C THR A 82 -20.90 23.79 1.31
N VAL A 83 -20.19 22.69 1.60
CA VAL A 83 -18.85 22.74 2.22
C VAL A 83 -17.81 23.03 1.14
N ALA A 84 -17.24 24.23 1.17
CA ALA A 84 -16.31 24.73 0.17
C ALA A 84 -14.84 24.69 0.62
N GLY A 85 -14.57 24.64 1.92
CA GLY A 85 -13.21 24.57 2.45
C GLY A 85 -13.08 23.75 3.72
N ILE A 86 -11.91 23.14 3.91
CA ILE A 86 -11.47 22.52 5.16
C ILE A 86 -10.05 23.00 5.45
N ASP A 87 -9.82 23.50 6.65
CA ASP A 87 -8.48 23.82 7.18
C ASP A 87 -8.33 23.26 8.61
N LEU A 88 -7.44 22.29 8.75
CA LEU A 88 -7.02 21.69 10.03
C LEU A 88 -5.50 21.84 10.24
N ASN A 89 -4.89 22.87 9.68
CA ASN A 89 -3.44 23.09 9.71
C ASN A 89 -2.90 23.15 11.15
N HIS A 90 -1.74 22.52 11.34
CA HIS A 90 -1.03 22.45 12.63
C HIS A 90 -1.82 21.82 13.80
N GLY A 91 -2.89 21.08 13.53
CA GLY A 91 -3.68 20.38 14.56
C GLY A 91 -2.91 19.29 15.34
N ASN A 92 -1.82 18.76 14.76
CA ASN A 92 -1.10 17.56 15.24
C ASN A 92 -2.01 16.30 15.36
N ILE A 93 -3.11 16.28 14.59
CA ILE A 93 -4.16 15.25 14.56
C ILE A 93 -3.62 13.96 13.92
N SER A 94 -3.96 12.81 14.48
CA SER A 94 -3.58 11.48 14.00
C SER A 94 -4.80 10.71 13.49
N GLY A 95 -4.66 9.96 12.40
CA GLY A 95 -5.74 9.21 11.77
C GLY A 95 -5.40 8.88 10.31
N TYR A 96 -6.41 8.60 9.49
CA TYR A 96 -6.26 8.50 8.03
C TYR A 96 -7.42 9.20 7.31
N LEU A 97 -7.34 9.30 5.98
CA LEU A 97 -8.41 9.83 5.14
C LEU A 97 -9.31 8.67 4.66
N PRO A 98 -10.61 8.63 4.97
CA PRO A 98 -11.52 7.60 4.46
C PRO A 98 -11.99 7.92 3.03
N GLU A 99 -12.49 6.90 2.32
CA GLU A 99 -13.04 7.07 0.97
C GLU A 99 -14.36 7.89 0.96
N ASP A 100 -15.02 8.03 2.10
CA ASP A 100 -16.25 8.82 2.30
C ASP A 100 -16.03 10.33 2.13
N LEU A 101 -14.79 10.84 2.30
CA LEU A 101 -14.45 12.24 2.04
C LEU A 101 -14.72 12.67 0.58
N GLY A 102 -14.76 11.72 -0.36
CA GLY A 102 -15.15 11.99 -1.74
C GLY A 102 -16.63 12.32 -1.94
N LEU A 103 -17.46 12.33 -0.88
CA LEU A 103 -18.82 12.88 -0.93
C LEU A 103 -18.84 14.43 -0.95
N LEU A 104 -17.76 15.08 -0.51
CA LEU A 104 -17.60 16.55 -0.46
C LEU A 104 -17.37 17.17 -1.85
N THR A 105 -18.25 16.91 -2.82
CA THR A 105 -17.99 17.18 -4.25
C THR A 105 -17.72 18.66 -4.60
N ASP A 106 -18.21 19.59 -3.78
CA ASP A 106 -18.01 21.05 -3.89
C ASP A 106 -16.81 21.59 -3.07
N LEU A 107 -15.97 20.72 -2.53
CA LEU A 107 -14.79 21.14 -1.76
C LEU A 107 -13.75 21.79 -2.69
N ALA A 108 -13.47 23.07 -2.47
CA ALA A 108 -12.47 23.85 -3.20
C ALA A 108 -11.11 23.91 -2.47
N VAL A 109 -11.09 23.95 -1.14
CA VAL A 109 -9.84 24.04 -0.36
C VAL A 109 -9.74 22.87 0.62
N PHE A 110 -8.61 22.16 0.64
CA PHE A 110 -8.33 21.12 1.64
C PHE A 110 -6.90 21.25 2.18
N HIS A 111 -6.79 21.87 3.35
CA HIS A 111 -5.53 22.07 4.06
C HIS A 111 -5.51 21.25 5.36
N ILE A 112 -4.55 20.33 5.47
CA ILE A 112 -4.37 19.48 6.64
C ILE A 112 -2.90 19.41 7.05
N ASN A 113 -2.13 20.45 6.79
CA ASN A 113 -0.68 20.41 6.95
C ASN A 113 -0.25 20.27 8.41
N THR A 114 0.97 19.75 8.62
CA THR A 114 1.56 19.64 9.97
C THR A 114 0.68 18.81 10.93
N ASN A 115 0.16 17.70 10.41
CA ASN A 115 -0.60 16.69 11.14
C ASN A 115 0.12 15.34 11.06
N ARG A 116 -0.54 14.28 11.55
CA ARG A 116 -0.02 12.90 11.61
C ARG A 116 -0.91 11.94 10.82
N PHE A 117 -1.59 12.42 9.77
CA PHE A 117 -2.41 11.56 8.93
C PHE A 117 -1.54 10.55 8.17
N VAL A 118 -1.94 9.27 8.21
CA VAL A 118 -1.26 8.13 7.58
C VAL A 118 -2.07 7.55 6.43
N GLY A 119 -1.48 6.58 5.71
CA GLY A 119 -2.11 5.90 4.58
C GLY A 119 -1.88 6.62 3.25
N THR A 120 -2.83 6.52 2.32
CA THR A 120 -2.81 7.14 0.99
C THR A 120 -3.95 8.13 0.83
N ILE A 121 -3.81 9.11 -0.07
CA ILE A 121 -4.96 9.92 -0.52
C ILE A 121 -6.02 8.98 -1.13
N PRO A 122 -7.30 9.06 -0.72
CA PRO A 122 -8.37 8.18 -1.19
C PRO A 122 -8.62 8.27 -2.69
N ARG A 123 -9.10 7.19 -3.32
CA ARG A 123 -9.42 7.19 -4.76
C ARG A 123 -10.65 8.04 -5.08
N SER A 124 -11.57 8.13 -4.12
CA SER A 124 -12.78 8.95 -4.16
C SER A 124 -12.51 10.44 -4.27
N PHE A 125 -11.30 10.93 -3.97
CA PHE A 125 -10.92 12.32 -4.21
C PHE A 125 -11.10 12.72 -5.69
N SER A 126 -11.11 11.76 -6.63
CA SER A 126 -11.49 12.00 -8.04
C SER A 126 -12.92 12.55 -8.26
N LYS A 127 -13.77 12.54 -7.22
CA LYS A 127 -15.08 13.19 -7.22
C LYS A 127 -15.03 14.69 -6.87
N LEU A 128 -13.96 15.17 -6.24
CA LEU A 128 -13.77 16.55 -5.76
C LEU A 128 -13.42 17.49 -6.94
N ARG A 129 -14.35 17.67 -7.87
CA ARG A 129 -14.08 18.27 -9.19
C ARG A 129 -13.65 19.73 -9.12
N ILE A 130 -14.06 20.46 -8.08
CA ILE A 130 -13.71 21.88 -7.92
C ILE A 130 -12.53 22.12 -6.97
N LEU A 131 -11.87 21.05 -6.49
CA LEU A 131 -10.71 21.17 -5.59
C LEU A 131 -9.60 21.96 -6.27
N TYR A 132 -9.27 23.08 -5.64
CA TYR A 132 -8.48 24.20 -6.13
C TYR A 132 -7.11 24.26 -5.41
N GLU A 133 -7.11 24.05 -4.09
CA GLU A 133 -5.89 23.94 -3.27
C GLU A 133 -5.91 22.66 -2.42
N LEU A 134 -4.78 21.93 -2.43
CA LEU A 134 -4.57 20.70 -1.67
C LEU A 134 -3.22 20.76 -0.96
N ASP A 135 -3.23 21.09 0.33
CA ASP A 135 -2.04 21.02 1.21
C ASP A 135 -2.18 19.81 2.16
N VAL A 136 -1.51 18.73 1.77
CA VAL A 136 -1.34 17.51 2.58
C VAL A 136 0.09 17.40 3.12
N SER A 137 0.85 18.49 3.12
CA SER A 137 2.26 18.51 3.46
C SER A 137 2.51 18.26 4.95
N ASN A 138 3.75 17.92 5.29
CA ASN A 138 4.19 17.69 6.66
C ASN A 138 3.31 16.68 7.44
N ASN A 139 2.87 15.63 6.74
CA ASN A 139 2.09 14.50 7.26
C ASN A 139 2.85 13.17 7.12
N LEU A 140 2.20 12.05 7.48
CA LEU A 140 2.77 10.69 7.51
C LEU A 140 2.25 9.78 6.37
N PHE A 141 1.68 10.37 5.31
CA PHE A 141 1.18 9.65 4.14
C PHE A 141 2.28 8.85 3.41
N CYS A 142 1.94 7.63 2.99
CA CYS A 142 2.88 6.70 2.34
C CYS A 142 2.15 5.68 1.43
N GLY A 143 2.76 5.34 0.29
CA GLY A 143 2.17 4.35 -0.63
C GLY A 143 2.83 4.32 -2.02
N GLN A 144 2.00 4.42 -3.05
CA GLN A 144 2.38 4.82 -4.42
C GLN A 144 2.13 6.33 -4.58
N PHE A 145 2.50 6.97 -5.70
CA PHE A 145 2.01 8.34 -5.94
C PHE A 145 0.49 8.25 -6.08
N PRO A 146 -0.29 9.03 -5.32
CA PRO A 146 -1.74 9.10 -5.50
C PRO A 146 -2.07 9.73 -6.87
N MET A 147 -2.15 8.90 -7.91
CA MET A 147 -2.54 9.31 -9.27
C MET A 147 -3.90 10.01 -9.34
N VAL A 148 -4.72 9.90 -8.28
CA VAL A 148 -5.95 10.69 -8.11
C VAL A 148 -5.70 12.21 -8.19
N VAL A 149 -4.55 12.73 -7.74
CA VAL A 149 -4.27 14.18 -7.84
C VAL A 149 -3.88 14.65 -9.25
N LEU A 150 -3.74 13.75 -10.25
CA LEU A 150 -3.81 14.12 -11.68
C LEU A 150 -5.22 14.40 -12.17
N SER A 151 -6.20 13.73 -11.56
CA SER A 151 -7.56 13.66 -12.09
C SER A 151 -8.45 14.81 -11.63
N LEU A 152 -7.92 15.68 -10.76
CA LEU A 152 -8.58 16.89 -10.26
C LEU A 152 -8.45 18.00 -11.32
N PRO A 153 -9.55 18.45 -11.96
CA PRO A 153 -9.46 19.35 -13.11
C PRO A 153 -9.27 20.82 -12.73
N SER A 154 -9.51 21.19 -11.47
CA SER A 154 -9.50 22.59 -10.97
C SER A 154 -8.26 22.94 -10.15
N LEU A 155 -7.39 21.97 -9.90
CA LEU A 155 -6.30 22.06 -8.92
C LEU A 155 -5.18 23.00 -9.40
N LYS A 156 -4.90 24.06 -8.64
CA LYS A 156 -3.79 25.00 -8.91
C LYS A 156 -2.66 24.93 -7.87
N PHE A 157 -2.96 24.65 -6.61
CA PHE A 157 -1.96 24.45 -5.56
C PHE A 157 -1.95 22.99 -5.09
N LEU A 158 -0.77 22.37 -5.09
CA LEU A 158 -0.57 21.00 -4.60
C LEU A 158 0.68 20.95 -3.74
N ASP A 159 0.52 20.98 -2.42
CA ASP A 159 1.60 20.71 -1.48
C ASP A 159 1.47 19.29 -0.90
N ILE A 160 2.57 18.59 -1.05
CA ILE A 160 2.77 17.15 -0.93
C ILE A 160 4.13 16.87 -0.31
N ARG A 161 4.80 17.88 0.26
CA ARG A 161 6.09 17.71 0.94
C ARG A 161 5.91 16.70 2.08
N ASN A 162 6.65 15.57 1.99
CA ASN A 162 6.58 14.32 2.76
C ASN A 162 5.69 13.17 2.22
N LEU A 163 4.92 13.33 1.13
CA LEU A 163 4.36 12.15 0.44
C LEU A 163 5.48 11.37 -0.27
N GLY A 164 5.77 10.17 0.25
CA GLY A 164 6.75 9.23 -0.30
C GLY A 164 6.31 8.67 -1.64
N LYS A 165 6.60 9.44 -2.71
CA LYS A 165 5.95 9.48 -4.03
C LYS A 165 4.69 10.33 -3.98
N SER A 166 4.71 11.40 -4.76
CA SER A 166 3.50 12.04 -5.41
C SER A 166 3.00 12.41 -8.37
N PRO A 167 2.37 13.44 -9.11
CA PRO A 167 2.51 13.62 -10.60
C PRO A 167 2.46 15.08 -11.13
N VAL A 168 3.56 15.84 -11.04
CA VAL A 168 3.57 17.29 -11.34
C VAL A 168 3.34 17.63 -12.83
N SER A 169 2.65 18.74 -13.12
CA SER A 169 2.39 19.29 -14.47
C SER A 169 3.63 19.91 -15.13
N ALA A 170 4.49 20.53 -14.30
CA ALA A 170 5.88 20.88 -14.57
C ALA A 170 6.78 20.07 -13.62
N LEU A 171 7.31 18.93 -14.08
CA LEU A 171 8.10 18.03 -13.23
C LEU A 171 9.53 18.56 -13.05
N VAL A 172 9.69 19.57 -12.20
CA VAL A 172 10.99 20.20 -11.88
C VAL A 172 11.68 19.43 -10.74
N MET A 173 12.79 18.75 -11.06
CA MET A 173 13.68 18.11 -10.08
C MET A 173 15.14 18.47 -10.39
N ALA A 174 15.47 19.75 -10.26
CA ALA A 174 16.81 20.27 -10.49
C ALA A 174 17.75 20.01 -9.28
N ASN A 175 18.97 19.54 -9.53
CA ASN A 175 20.06 19.41 -8.53
C ASN A 175 19.80 18.42 -7.37
N ILE A 176 18.99 17.38 -7.58
CA ILE A 176 18.66 16.36 -6.56
C ILE A 176 19.29 15.01 -6.94
N ARG A 177 19.86 14.25 -5.99
CA ARG A 177 20.40 12.90 -6.28
C ARG A 177 19.29 11.84 -6.39
N VAL A 178 18.61 11.79 -7.53
CA VAL A 178 17.58 10.81 -7.90
C VAL A 178 18.21 9.67 -8.71
N THR A 179 18.87 8.74 -8.03
CA THR A 179 19.51 7.59 -8.69
C THR A 179 18.47 6.61 -9.24
N GLY A 180 18.40 6.46 -10.55
CA GLY A 180 17.48 5.55 -11.24
C GLY A 180 17.15 6.03 -12.65
N CYS A 181 16.18 5.38 -13.28
CA CYS A 181 15.73 5.67 -14.64
C CYS A 181 14.34 6.33 -14.66
N ILE A 182 14.01 6.96 -15.79
CA ILE A 182 12.64 7.41 -16.06
C ILE A 182 11.78 6.16 -16.34
N PRO A 183 10.73 5.88 -15.55
CA PRO A 183 9.92 4.68 -15.73
C PRO A 183 8.93 4.87 -16.89
N SER A 184 8.63 3.80 -17.64
CA SER A 184 7.68 3.90 -18.76
C SER A 184 6.25 4.30 -18.36
N THR A 185 5.89 4.10 -17.08
CA THR A 185 4.62 4.56 -16.50
C THR A 185 4.45 6.08 -16.48
N ILE A 186 5.49 6.88 -16.77
CA ILE A 186 5.34 8.32 -17.02
C ILE A 186 4.32 8.61 -18.14
N ALA A 187 4.18 7.70 -19.11
CA ALA A 187 3.21 7.79 -20.19
C ALA A 187 1.74 7.83 -19.72
N ASN A 188 1.44 7.40 -18.50
CA ASN A 188 0.11 7.53 -17.91
C ASN A 188 -0.28 9.01 -17.67
N MET A 189 0.72 9.91 -17.63
CA MET A 189 0.57 11.37 -17.52
C MET A 189 0.47 12.06 -18.90
N SER A 190 0.28 11.29 -19.98
CA SER A 190 0.20 11.76 -21.38
C SER A 190 -0.84 12.84 -21.66
N LYS A 191 -1.89 12.91 -20.84
CA LYS A 191 -2.95 13.92 -20.95
C LYS A 191 -2.64 15.20 -20.19
N THR A 192 -1.74 15.16 -19.20
CA THR A 192 -1.58 16.19 -18.16
C THR A 192 -0.19 16.83 -18.09
N LEU A 193 0.86 16.15 -18.57
CA LEU A 193 2.19 16.74 -18.63
C LEU A 193 2.31 17.79 -19.74
N ASN A 194 2.72 18.98 -19.33
CA ASN A 194 3.10 20.08 -20.22
C ASN A 194 4.61 20.34 -20.15
N GLU A 195 5.26 20.16 -19.00
CA GLU A 195 6.69 20.42 -18.82
C GLU A 195 7.35 19.35 -17.94
N ILE A 196 8.59 19.00 -18.27
CA ILE A 196 9.40 17.98 -17.57
C ILE A 196 10.83 18.53 -17.50
N ILE A 197 11.35 18.80 -16.30
CA ILE A 197 12.65 19.45 -16.10
C ILE A 197 13.44 18.67 -15.02
N LEU A 198 14.11 17.61 -15.47
CA LEU A 198 14.85 16.66 -14.64
C LEU A 198 16.38 16.91 -14.70
N MET A 199 16.79 18.17 -14.70
CA MET A 199 18.19 18.59 -14.85
C MET A 199 19.06 18.20 -13.63
N ASN A 200 20.28 17.72 -13.87
CA ASN A 200 21.25 17.41 -12.81
C ASN A 200 20.69 16.49 -11.70
N ALA A 201 19.89 15.50 -12.13
CA ALA A 201 19.14 14.60 -11.26
C ALA A 201 19.90 13.30 -10.91
N SER A 202 21.10 13.08 -11.49
CA SER A 202 21.86 11.81 -11.42
C SER A 202 21.11 10.58 -11.99
N LEU A 203 20.14 10.80 -12.90
CA LEU A 203 19.39 9.74 -13.58
C LEU A 203 20.31 8.91 -14.51
N SER A 204 19.95 7.64 -14.75
CA SER A 204 20.72 6.70 -15.56
C SER A 204 19.83 5.70 -16.31
N GLY A 205 20.41 4.94 -17.25
CA GLY A 205 19.67 4.07 -18.16
C GLY A 205 19.13 4.81 -19.38
N CYS A 206 18.25 4.16 -20.15
CA CYS A 206 17.69 4.71 -21.38
C CYS A 206 16.36 5.45 -21.17
N LEU A 207 16.00 6.32 -22.11
CA LEU A 207 14.67 6.93 -22.18
C LEU A 207 13.62 5.88 -22.64
N PRO A 208 12.48 5.72 -21.96
CA PRO A 208 11.44 4.78 -22.38
C PRO A 208 10.73 5.27 -23.65
N GLN A 209 10.45 4.33 -24.59
CA GLN A 209 9.74 4.61 -25.84
C GLN A 209 8.33 5.18 -25.60
N GLU A 210 7.74 4.87 -24.46
CA GLU A 210 6.42 5.31 -24.03
C GLU A 210 6.34 6.84 -23.79
N LEU A 211 7.48 7.56 -23.72
CA LEU A 211 7.52 9.03 -23.72
C LEU A 211 6.82 9.66 -24.93
N GLY A 212 6.82 8.98 -26.08
CA GLY A 212 6.13 9.45 -27.29
C GLY A 212 4.61 9.59 -27.15
N LEU A 213 4.03 9.04 -26.09
CA LEU A 213 2.62 9.21 -25.74
C LEU A 213 2.34 10.57 -25.07
N LEU A 214 3.36 11.30 -24.60
CA LEU A 214 3.25 12.60 -23.91
C LEU A 214 2.96 13.77 -24.88
N LYS A 215 1.88 13.66 -25.65
CA LYS A 215 1.51 14.56 -26.77
C LYS A 215 1.26 16.02 -26.37
N ASN A 216 1.11 16.32 -25.08
CA ASN A 216 0.88 17.67 -24.55
C ASN A 216 2.15 18.41 -24.12
N VAL A 217 3.30 17.73 -23.99
CA VAL A 217 4.53 18.34 -23.49
C VAL A 217 5.09 19.38 -24.47
N LYS A 218 5.43 20.55 -23.92
CA LYS A 218 6.08 21.71 -24.54
C LYS A 218 7.57 21.77 -24.21
N VAL A 219 7.95 21.53 -22.96
CA VAL A 219 9.35 21.59 -22.50
C VAL A 219 9.77 20.22 -21.95
N PHE A 220 10.86 19.67 -22.50
CA PHE A 220 11.47 18.44 -21.98
C PHE A 220 12.98 18.64 -21.80
N ASP A 221 13.41 18.80 -20.54
CA ASP A 221 14.81 18.89 -20.13
C ASP A 221 15.17 17.68 -19.26
N VAL A 222 16.20 16.94 -19.67
CA VAL A 222 16.83 15.84 -18.93
C VAL A 222 18.35 15.99 -18.88
N SER A 223 18.84 17.22 -19.00
CA SER A 223 20.26 17.52 -19.14
C SER A 223 21.07 17.31 -17.85
N PHE A 224 22.40 17.19 -17.99
CA PHE A 224 23.33 16.94 -16.89
C PHE A 224 23.05 15.63 -16.12
N ASN A 225 22.72 14.55 -16.82
CA ASN A 225 22.46 13.23 -16.24
C ASN A 225 23.45 12.16 -16.75
N ASN A 226 23.23 10.90 -16.35
CA ASN A 226 23.97 9.73 -16.80
C ASN A 226 23.12 8.83 -17.72
N LEU A 227 22.17 9.42 -18.47
CA LEU A 227 21.33 8.69 -19.42
C LEU A 227 22.18 8.18 -20.60
N VAL A 228 21.82 7.01 -21.11
CA VAL A 228 22.61 6.22 -22.09
C VAL A 228 21.70 5.65 -23.19
N GLY A 229 22.31 5.19 -24.28
CA GLY A 229 21.60 4.61 -25.42
C GLY A 229 21.10 5.66 -26.41
N GLU A 230 20.16 5.29 -27.26
CA GLU A 230 19.67 6.14 -28.34
C GLU A 230 18.47 7.00 -27.90
N LEU A 231 18.19 8.09 -28.64
CA LEU A 231 16.94 8.82 -28.45
C LEU A 231 15.80 8.02 -29.11
N PRO A 232 14.72 7.67 -28.38
CA PRO A 232 13.63 6.91 -28.96
C PRO A 232 12.87 7.75 -30.00
N GLU A 233 12.77 7.23 -31.23
CA GLU A 233 12.09 7.87 -32.37
C GLU A 233 10.65 8.32 -32.04
N SER A 234 9.99 7.64 -31.09
CA SER A 234 8.66 7.96 -30.60
C SER A 234 8.54 9.37 -29.99
N ILE A 235 9.63 10.05 -29.64
CA ILE A 235 9.60 11.47 -29.23
C ILE A 235 9.01 12.35 -30.35
N GLY A 236 9.10 11.98 -31.63
CA GLY A 236 8.37 12.62 -32.72
C GLY A 236 6.83 12.57 -32.60
N GLY A 237 6.30 11.75 -31.69
CA GLY A 237 4.89 11.76 -31.29
C GLY A 237 4.49 12.96 -30.41
N MET A 238 5.45 13.64 -29.77
CA MET A 238 5.25 14.78 -28.86
C MET A 238 4.98 16.08 -29.64
N LYS A 239 3.92 16.10 -30.47
CA LYS A 239 3.63 17.16 -31.46
C LYS A 239 3.46 18.59 -30.92
N LYS A 240 3.47 18.82 -29.60
CA LYS A 240 3.46 20.15 -28.98
C LYS A 240 4.81 20.59 -28.41
N LEU A 241 5.86 19.79 -28.56
CA LEU A 241 7.20 20.07 -28.02
C LEU A 241 7.79 21.31 -28.69
N GLU A 242 8.10 22.30 -27.86
CA GLU A 242 8.62 23.63 -28.22
C GLU A 242 10.11 23.75 -27.82
N GLN A 243 10.55 23.08 -26.75
CA GLN A 243 11.94 23.02 -26.30
C GLN A 243 12.33 21.59 -25.88
N LEU A 244 13.48 21.12 -26.37
CA LEU A 244 14.07 19.82 -26.02
C LEU A 244 15.53 19.98 -25.60
N ASN A 245 15.88 19.62 -24.37
CA ASN A 245 17.25 19.65 -23.86
C ASN A 245 17.66 18.27 -23.31
N VAL A 246 18.61 17.63 -24.01
CA VAL A 246 19.19 16.32 -23.65
C VAL A 246 20.70 16.42 -23.42
N ALA A 247 21.26 17.63 -23.33
CA ALA A 247 22.69 17.87 -23.27
C ALA A 247 23.36 17.32 -21.99
N HIS A 248 24.69 17.17 -22.03
CA HIS A 248 25.50 16.64 -20.92
C HIS A 248 24.98 15.29 -20.41
N ASN A 249 24.88 14.32 -21.30
CA ASN A 249 24.49 12.93 -21.05
C ASN A 249 25.45 11.98 -21.78
N LYS A 250 25.08 10.71 -21.96
CA LYS A 250 25.84 9.69 -22.68
C LYS A 250 24.98 9.06 -23.79
N PHE A 251 24.09 9.84 -24.40
CA PHE A 251 23.29 9.40 -25.55
C PHE A 251 24.18 9.15 -26.78
N SER A 252 23.78 8.19 -27.60
CA SER A 252 24.54 7.66 -28.74
C SER A 252 23.63 7.39 -29.95
N GLY A 253 24.23 6.92 -31.05
CA GLY A 253 23.50 6.62 -32.29
C GLY A 253 23.22 7.87 -33.11
N GLU A 254 22.21 7.82 -33.99
CA GLU A 254 21.77 8.96 -34.78
C GLU A 254 20.61 9.71 -34.11
N VAL A 255 20.50 11.01 -34.39
CA VAL A 255 19.35 11.82 -33.99
C VAL A 255 18.13 11.44 -34.86
N PRO A 256 16.99 10.98 -34.31
CA PRO A 256 15.85 10.60 -35.14
C PRO A 256 15.26 11.79 -35.91
N ALA A 257 15.03 11.61 -37.22
CA ALA A 257 14.43 12.63 -38.09
C ALA A 257 13.01 13.04 -37.67
N SER A 258 12.30 12.16 -36.96
CA SER A 258 10.99 12.41 -36.36
C SER A 258 11.02 13.52 -35.29
N ILE A 259 12.14 13.74 -34.61
CA ILE A 259 12.31 14.79 -33.60
C ILE A 259 12.54 16.14 -34.30
N CYS A 260 13.47 16.17 -35.27
CA CYS A 260 13.78 17.38 -36.05
C CYS A 260 12.69 17.80 -37.04
N SER A 261 11.58 17.05 -37.13
CA SER A 261 10.38 17.39 -37.91
C SER A 261 9.16 17.70 -37.04
N LEU A 262 9.33 17.83 -35.71
CA LEU A 262 8.26 18.25 -34.79
C LEU A 262 7.77 19.67 -35.14
N PRO A 263 6.45 19.89 -35.34
CA PRO A 263 5.90 21.10 -35.97
C PRO A 263 5.93 22.36 -35.09
N LYS A 264 6.51 22.28 -33.88
CA LYS A 264 6.60 23.36 -32.90
C LYS A 264 7.99 23.52 -32.29
N LEU A 265 8.97 22.67 -32.63
CA LEU A 265 10.25 22.61 -31.93
C LEU A 265 11.13 23.82 -32.32
N GLU A 266 11.31 24.75 -31.37
CA GLU A 266 12.10 25.96 -31.59
C GLU A 266 13.56 25.81 -31.15
N ASN A 267 13.81 25.21 -29.98
CA ASN A 267 15.16 24.91 -29.48
C ASN A 267 15.36 23.40 -29.30
N PHE A 268 16.44 22.87 -29.88
CA PHE A 268 16.92 21.52 -29.60
C PHE A 268 18.41 21.50 -29.21
N THR A 269 18.66 21.24 -27.92
CA THR A 269 20.00 21.23 -27.34
C THR A 269 20.42 19.80 -26.97
N TYR A 270 21.37 19.24 -27.72
CA TYR A 270 21.85 17.84 -27.62
C TYR A 270 23.38 17.74 -27.48
N SER A 271 24.05 18.86 -27.24
CA SER A 271 25.50 18.97 -27.04
C SER A 271 26.03 18.14 -25.87
N TYR A 272 27.33 17.82 -25.88
CA TYR A 272 28.00 17.02 -24.85
C TYR A 272 27.39 15.60 -24.67
N ASN A 273 27.06 14.93 -25.78
CA ASN A 273 26.67 13.52 -25.87
C ASN A 273 27.67 12.76 -26.77
N TYR A 274 27.29 11.61 -27.34
CA TYR A 274 28.09 10.80 -28.26
C TYR A 274 27.34 10.45 -29.55
N PHE A 275 26.40 11.30 -30.02
CA PHE A 275 25.69 11.08 -31.29
C PHE A 275 26.66 11.01 -32.48
N CYS A 276 26.47 10.06 -33.39
CA CYS A 276 27.30 9.86 -34.60
C CYS A 276 26.68 10.41 -35.89
N GLY A 277 25.39 10.78 -35.90
CA GLY A 277 24.71 11.30 -37.08
C GLY A 277 23.59 12.28 -36.75
N GLU A 278 23.39 13.27 -37.61
CA GLU A 278 22.19 14.12 -37.60
C GLU A 278 21.56 14.20 -39.01
N PRO A 279 20.24 13.98 -39.14
CA PRO A 279 19.52 14.19 -40.38
C PRO A 279 19.60 15.64 -40.89
N LYS A 280 19.69 15.82 -42.21
CA LYS A 280 19.73 17.15 -42.86
C LYS A 280 18.57 18.08 -42.45
N ILE A 281 17.43 17.53 -42.03
CA ILE A 281 16.29 18.32 -41.55
C ILE A 281 16.56 19.02 -40.20
N CYS A 282 17.45 18.47 -39.35
CA CYS A 282 17.89 19.13 -38.11
C CYS A 282 18.63 20.45 -38.37
N LEU A 283 19.20 20.64 -39.57
CA LEU A 283 19.83 21.91 -39.98
C LEU A 283 18.82 23.05 -40.21
N LYS A 284 17.51 22.75 -40.23
CA LYS A 284 16.42 23.73 -40.39
C LYS A 284 15.81 24.21 -39.06
N LEU A 285 16.27 23.68 -37.92
CA LEU A 285 15.80 24.10 -36.61
C LEU A 285 16.28 25.52 -36.28
N LYS A 286 15.40 26.30 -35.64
CA LYS A 286 15.59 27.73 -35.36
C LYS A 286 16.75 27.99 -34.38
N ASP A 287 16.86 27.17 -33.34
CA ASP A 287 17.99 27.13 -32.42
C ASP A 287 18.41 25.67 -32.17
N LYS A 288 19.70 25.36 -32.35
CA LYS A 288 20.24 24.02 -32.11
C LYS A 288 21.68 24.06 -31.60
N ASN A 289 21.99 23.15 -30.67
CA ASN A 289 23.34 23.01 -30.12
C ASN A 289 23.79 21.54 -30.17
N ASP A 290 24.71 21.26 -31.10
CA ASP A 290 25.24 19.93 -31.44
C ASP A 290 26.71 19.72 -30.99
N LYS A 291 27.31 20.71 -30.32
CA LYS A 291 28.72 20.74 -29.94
C LYS A 291 29.09 19.55 -29.05
N LYS A 292 30.35 19.08 -29.13
CA LYS A 292 30.85 17.96 -28.31
C LYS A 292 30.01 16.67 -28.42
N ASN A 293 29.63 16.33 -29.66
CA ASN A 293 29.18 14.99 -30.04
C ASN A 293 30.26 14.27 -30.88
N CYS A 294 29.90 13.20 -31.58
CA CYS A 294 30.75 12.39 -32.45
C CYS A 294 30.31 12.47 -33.92
N ILE A 295 29.63 13.55 -34.33
CA ILE A 295 29.02 13.68 -35.66
C ILE A 295 30.12 14.07 -36.67
N PRO A 296 30.39 13.26 -37.72
CA PRO A 296 31.37 13.59 -38.74
C PRO A 296 31.10 14.94 -39.42
N TYR A 297 32.17 15.66 -39.76
CA TYR A 297 32.14 16.92 -40.52
C TYR A 297 31.36 18.09 -39.89
N ARG A 298 30.87 17.97 -38.65
CA ARG A 298 30.33 19.10 -37.86
C ARG A 298 31.45 19.82 -37.07
N PRO A 299 31.30 21.12 -36.78
CA PRO A 299 32.28 21.86 -35.95
C PRO A 299 32.20 21.49 -34.47
N SER A 300 33.27 21.81 -33.72
CA SER A 300 33.34 21.75 -32.25
C SER A 300 33.00 20.40 -31.60
N GLN A 301 33.24 19.29 -32.29
CA GLN A 301 32.95 17.93 -31.82
C GLN A 301 33.99 17.41 -30.78
N ARG A 302 33.83 16.15 -30.34
CA ARG A 302 34.83 15.40 -29.56
C ARG A 302 35.98 14.93 -30.45
N SER A 303 37.07 14.43 -29.85
CA SER A 303 38.14 13.82 -30.64
C SER A 303 37.71 12.47 -31.22
N ALA A 304 38.23 12.12 -32.39
CA ALA A 304 37.99 10.81 -33.00
C ALA A 304 38.43 9.64 -32.09
N SER A 305 39.47 9.86 -31.26
CA SER A 305 39.90 8.90 -30.23
C SER A 305 38.84 8.68 -29.15
N GLU A 306 38.26 9.74 -28.58
CA GLU A 306 37.22 9.64 -27.54
C GLU A 306 35.98 8.91 -28.09
N CYS A 307 35.55 9.27 -29.31
CA CYS A 307 34.43 8.61 -29.99
C CYS A 307 34.71 7.13 -30.25
N LYS A 308 35.91 6.77 -30.75
CA LYS A 308 36.29 5.38 -30.99
C LYS A 308 36.30 4.56 -29.69
N THR A 309 36.80 5.12 -28.58
CA THR A 309 36.82 4.48 -27.25
C THR A 309 35.42 4.40 -26.59
N PHE A 310 34.48 5.26 -26.97
CA PHE A 310 33.08 5.12 -26.59
C PHE A 310 32.41 3.95 -27.34
N TYR A 311 32.47 3.98 -28.68
CA TYR A 311 31.80 3.00 -29.53
C TYR A 311 32.41 1.59 -29.48
N SER A 312 33.69 1.45 -29.10
CA SER A 312 34.32 0.12 -28.90
C SER A 312 33.76 -0.69 -27.73
N ARG A 313 32.76 -0.18 -27.00
CA ARG A 313 32.10 -0.85 -25.87
C ARG A 313 30.85 -1.66 -26.27
N GLY A 314 30.45 -1.57 -27.54
CA GLY A 314 29.22 -2.19 -28.04
C GLY A 314 27.95 -1.38 -27.74
N PRO A 315 26.79 -1.81 -28.30
CA PRO A 315 25.51 -1.12 -28.10
C PRO A 315 25.00 -1.27 -26.66
N VAL A 316 24.24 -0.28 -26.20
CA VAL A 316 23.66 -0.24 -24.85
C VAL A 316 22.39 -1.10 -24.80
N ASP A 317 22.42 -2.22 -24.07
CA ASP A 317 21.19 -2.97 -23.77
C ASP A 317 20.29 -2.20 -22.78
N CYS A 318 19.30 -1.50 -23.32
CA CYS A 318 18.30 -0.78 -22.56
C CYS A 318 17.37 -1.70 -21.72
N THR A 319 17.36 -3.02 -21.93
CA THR A 319 16.53 -3.94 -21.13
C THR A 319 17.17 -4.32 -19.79
N SER A 320 18.50 -4.39 -19.72
CA SER A 320 19.28 -4.67 -18.50
C SER A 320 18.95 -3.77 -17.30
N PHE A 321 18.54 -2.52 -17.52
CA PHE A 321 18.30 -1.53 -16.46
C PHE A 321 17.04 -1.79 -15.61
N GLY A 322 16.19 -2.75 -15.99
CA GLY A 322 15.04 -3.17 -15.17
C GLY A 322 13.86 -2.18 -15.09
N CYS A 323 13.88 -1.13 -15.93
CA CYS A 323 12.95 0.00 -15.89
C CYS A 323 11.58 -0.27 -16.56
N ARG A 324 11.48 -1.33 -17.36
CA ARG A 324 10.23 -1.75 -18.00
C ARG A 324 9.34 -2.50 -17.00
N SER A 325 8.06 -2.16 -16.99
CA SER A 325 7.05 -2.96 -16.30
C SER A 325 7.10 -4.40 -16.81
N ARG A 326 7.40 -5.37 -15.93
CA ARG A 326 7.06 -6.76 -16.21
C ARG A 326 5.54 -6.89 -16.18
N SER A 327 4.93 -6.96 -17.36
CA SER A 327 3.62 -7.60 -17.48
C SER A 327 3.69 -8.99 -16.81
N PRO A 328 2.62 -9.47 -16.16
CA PRO A 328 2.55 -10.87 -15.77
C PRO A 328 2.84 -11.75 -17.01
N PRO A 329 3.57 -12.87 -16.86
CA PRO A 329 3.62 -13.84 -17.95
C PRO A 329 2.18 -14.27 -18.28
N PRO A 330 1.84 -14.53 -19.55
CA PRO A 330 0.56 -15.12 -19.88
C PRO A 330 0.39 -16.42 -19.07
N PRO A 331 -0.84 -16.77 -18.63
CA PRO A 331 -1.06 -18.03 -17.94
C PRO A 331 -0.58 -19.18 -18.83
N PRO A 332 0.05 -20.22 -18.26
CA PRO A 332 0.49 -21.37 -19.04
C PRO A 332 -0.73 -21.98 -19.76
N PRO A 333 -0.55 -22.53 -20.98
CA PRO A 333 -1.63 -23.19 -21.69
C PRO A 333 -2.20 -24.32 -20.81
N PRO A 334 -3.52 -24.53 -20.80
CA PRO A 334 -4.12 -25.59 -20.01
C PRO A 334 -3.52 -26.94 -20.43
N PRO A 335 -3.31 -27.87 -19.47
CA PRO A 335 -2.84 -29.21 -19.81
C PRO A 335 -3.84 -29.88 -20.76
N PRO A 336 -3.38 -30.76 -21.68
CA PRO A 336 -4.27 -31.48 -22.59
C PRO A 336 -5.31 -32.26 -21.79
N PRO A 337 -6.57 -32.34 -22.27
CA PRO A 337 -7.61 -33.06 -21.57
C PRO A 337 -7.24 -34.55 -21.43
N PRO A 338 -7.58 -35.20 -20.29
CA PRO A 338 -7.39 -36.63 -20.14
C PRO A 338 -8.21 -37.39 -21.20
N PRO A 339 -7.76 -38.58 -21.62
CA PRO A 339 -8.50 -39.39 -22.59
C PRO A 339 -9.92 -39.71 -22.06
N PRO A 340 -10.93 -39.75 -22.96
CA PRO A 340 -12.31 -39.99 -22.53
C PRO A 340 -12.47 -41.39 -21.92
N PRO A 341 -13.27 -41.56 -20.86
CA PRO A 341 -13.58 -42.87 -20.32
C PRO A 341 -14.39 -43.70 -21.34
N PRO A 342 -14.29 -45.05 -21.29
CA PRO A 342 -15.04 -45.92 -22.19
C PRO A 342 -16.56 -45.75 -22.01
N PRO A 343 -17.35 -45.93 -23.09
CA PRO A 343 -18.79 -45.68 -23.05
C PRO A 343 -19.52 -46.70 -22.16
N PRO A 344 -20.48 -46.26 -21.32
CA PRO A 344 -21.35 -47.17 -20.58
C PRO A 344 -22.35 -47.89 -21.52
N PRO A 345 -22.85 -49.08 -21.15
CA PRO A 345 -23.78 -49.84 -21.98
C PRO A 345 -25.12 -49.11 -22.21
N PRO A 346 -25.80 -49.37 -23.35
CA PRO A 346 -26.93 -48.57 -23.82
C PRO A 346 -28.23 -48.88 -23.05
N ASN A 347 -28.38 -48.29 -21.87
CA ASN A 347 -29.63 -48.41 -21.11
C ASN A 347 -30.72 -47.51 -21.73
N LYS A 348 -31.84 -48.11 -22.13
CA LYS A 348 -32.97 -47.43 -22.78
C LYS A 348 -33.80 -46.64 -21.76
N ASN A 349 -34.80 -45.91 -22.26
CA ASN A 349 -35.84 -45.20 -21.52
C ASN A 349 -35.39 -43.96 -20.73
N LYS A 350 -35.48 -42.78 -21.37
CA LYS A 350 -35.67 -41.51 -20.65
C LYS A 350 -36.86 -40.73 -21.20
N ARG A 351 -38.01 -40.90 -20.52
CA ARG A 351 -39.29 -40.25 -20.80
C ARG A 351 -39.11 -38.73 -20.70
N ILE A 352 -39.54 -37.99 -21.72
CA ILE A 352 -39.39 -36.52 -21.77
C ILE A 352 -40.22 -35.88 -20.64
N SER A 353 -39.57 -35.09 -19.79
CA SER A 353 -40.25 -34.20 -18.83
C SER A 353 -39.75 -32.76 -19.01
N LYS A 354 -40.68 -31.80 -18.89
CA LYS A 354 -40.47 -30.42 -19.34
C LYS A 354 -39.56 -29.63 -18.39
N GLY A 355 -38.59 -28.90 -18.93
CA GLY A 355 -37.69 -28.06 -18.15
C GLY A 355 -38.42 -26.94 -17.39
N LYS A 356 -38.19 -26.81 -16.08
CA LYS A 356 -38.67 -25.67 -15.29
C LYS A 356 -37.80 -24.43 -15.54
N LYS A 357 -38.45 -23.28 -15.73
CA LYS A 357 -37.81 -21.97 -15.97
C LYS A 357 -36.85 -21.60 -14.83
N GLY A 358 -35.76 -20.90 -15.17
CA GLY A 358 -34.73 -20.51 -14.21
C GLY A 358 -35.26 -19.61 -13.09
N GLY A 359 -35.13 -20.07 -11.85
CA GLY A 359 -35.41 -19.24 -10.68
C GLY A 359 -34.35 -18.13 -10.53
N LYS A 360 -34.80 -16.88 -10.40
CA LYS A 360 -33.91 -15.75 -10.05
C LYS A 360 -33.25 -16.06 -8.71
N LYS A 361 -31.93 -16.32 -8.70
CA LYS A 361 -31.16 -16.40 -7.45
C LYS A 361 -31.24 -15.04 -6.76
N LYS A 362 -31.98 -14.94 -5.65
CA LYS A 362 -31.96 -13.75 -4.79
C LYS A 362 -30.52 -13.43 -4.40
N ALA A 363 -30.15 -12.16 -4.39
CA ALA A 363 -28.88 -11.71 -3.85
C ALA A 363 -28.87 -12.00 -2.34
N ALA A 364 -28.20 -13.09 -1.96
CA ALA A 364 -28.02 -13.46 -0.55
C ALA A 364 -26.71 -12.86 -0.05
N ASP A 365 -26.75 -12.30 1.17
CA ASP A 365 -25.60 -11.71 1.84
C ASP A 365 -24.37 -12.65 1.80
N PRO A 366 -23.21 -12.18 1.31
CA PRO A 366 -21.95 -12.91 1.37
C PRO A 366 -21.55 -13.37 2.77
N TYR A 367 -21.97 -12.71 3.86
CA TYR A 367 -21.66 -13.11 5.24
C TYR A 367 -22.56 -14.24 5.76
N ALA A 368 -23.82 -14.36 5.30
CA ALA A 368 -24.73 -15.45 5.67
C ALA A 368 -24.25 -16.86 5.28
N LYS A 369 -23.13 -16.98 4.55
CA LYS A 369 -22.47 -18.23 4.14
C LYS A 369 -21.14 -18.47 4.86
N LYS A 370 -20.78 -17.66 5.84
CA LYS A 370 -19.49 -17.72 6.55
C LYS A 370 -19.69 -18.16 7.99
N ASP A 371 -18.75 -18.97 8.47
CA ASP A 371 -18.63 -19.35 9.86
C ASP A 371 -17.46 -18.60 10.52
N TRP A 372 -17.62 -18.31 11.81
CA TRP A 372 -16.63 -17.61 12.62
C TRP A 372 -15.76 -18.59 13.40
N TYR A 373 -14.46 -18.30 13.45
CA TYR A 373 -13.44 -19.09 14.10
C TYR A 373 -12.59 -18.21 15.02
N ASP A 374 -12.29 -18.72 16.21
CA ASP A 374 -11.48 -18.05 17.23
C ASP A 374 -10.00 -18.46 17.10
N ILE A 375 -9.11 -17.48 17.00
CA ILE A 375 -7.67 -17.70 16.79
C ILE A 375 -7.00 -17.89 18.15
N LYS A 376 -6.34 -19.04 18.35
CA LYS A 376 -5.67 -19.40 19.60
C LYS A 376 -4.14 -19.28 19.46
N ALA A 377 -3.54 -18.45 20.32
CA ALA A 377 -2.09 -18.41 20.49
C ALA A 377 -1.58 -19.65 21.28
N PRO A 378 -0.31 -20.03 21.06
CA PRO A 378 0.35 -21.08 21.84
C PRO A 378 0.61 -20.63 23.28
N SER A 379 0.80 -21.59 24.20
CA SER A 379 0.97 -21.38 25.66
C SER A 379 2.18 -20.52 26.06
N VAL A 380 3.06 -20.20 25.09
CA VAL A 380 4.25 -19.34 25.25
C VAL A 380 3.88 -17.86 25.45
N PHE A 381 2.63 -17.49 25.19
CA PHE A 381 2.10 -16.13 25.35
C PHE A 381 1.00 -16.11 26.43
N ALA A 382 0.96 -15.04 27.24
CA ALA A 382 -0.03 -14.92 28.32
C ALA A 382 -1.48 -14.85 27.80
N VAL A 383 -1.72 -14.13 26.70
CA VAL A 383 -3.04 -13.97 26.10
C VAL A 383 -3.24 -15.02 25.00
N ARG A 384 -3.96 -16.09 25.31
CA ARG A 384 -4.27 -17.17 24.36
C ARG A 384 -5.33 -16.82 23.31
N ASN A 385 -6.15 -15.80 23.51
CA ASN A 385 -7.23 -15.41 22.59
C ASN A 385 -6.77 -14.23 21.71
N VAL A 386 -6.40 -14.51 20.46
CA VAL A 386 -5.76 -13.53 19.55
C VAL A 386 -6.78 -12.67 18.80
N GLY A 387 -7.96 -13.20 18.53
CA GLY A 387 -8.98 -12.54 17.72
C GLY A 387 -9.85 -13.55 16.96
N LYS A 388 -10.60 -13.07 15.97
CA LYS A 388 -11.55 -13.90 15.19
C LYS A 388 -11.27 -13.81 13.69
N THR A 389 -11.56 -14.89 12.97
CA THR A 389 -11.52 -14.92 11.51
C THR A 389 -12.78 -15.57 10.94
N LEU A 390 -13.05 -15.33 9.67
CA LEU A 390 -14.28 -15.72 8.98
C LEU A 390 -13.96 -16.45 7.67
N VAL A 391 -14.60 -17.60 7.46
CA VAL A 391 -14.39 -18.47 6.28
C VAL A 391 -15.73 -19.02 5.81
N THR A 392 -15.88 -19.19 4.50
CA THR A 392 -17.07 -19.81 3.90
C THR A 392 -17.29 -21.20 4.47
N ARG A 393 -18.53 -21.49 4.92
CA ARG A 393 -18.95 -22.80 5.42
C ARG A 393 -18.58 -23.91 4.44
N THR A 394 -18.17 -25.06 4.97
CA THR A 394 -17.89 -26.28 4.19
C THR A 394 -19.00 -26.57 3.20
N GLN A 395 -18.67 -26.72 1.91
CA GLN A 395 -19.62 -26.97 0.83
C GLN A 395 -19.06 -28.01 -0.15
N GLY A 396 -19.68 -29.18 -0.18
CA GLY A 396 -19.19 -30.32 -0.95
C GLY A 396 -17.76 -30.69 -0.55
N THR A 397 -16.88 -30.79 -1.53
CA THR A 397 -15.46 -31.15 -1.35
C THR A 397 -14.56 -30.00 -0.83
N LYS A 398 -15.11 -28.83 -0.51
CA LYS A 398 -14.32 -27.69 0.01
C LYS A 398 -14.55 -27.52 1.51
N ILE A 399 -13.57 -27.92 2.32
CA ILE A 399 -13.66 -27.89 3.78
C ILE A 399 -13.17 -26.54 4.33
N ALA A 400 -13.93 -25.95 5.26
CA ALA A 400 -13.59 -24.63 5.84
C ALA A 400 -12.26 -24.63 6.60
N SER A 401 -11.90 -25.74 7.28
CA SER A 401 -10.65 -25.89 8.02
C SER A 401 -9.41 -25.89 7.10
N GLU A 402 -9.46 -26.56 5.94
CA GLU A 402 -8.39 -26.49 4.93
C GLU A 402 -8.18 -25.05 4.45
N GLY A 403 -9.28 -24.31 4.26
CA GLY A 403 -9.24 -22.89 3.91
C GLY A 403 -8.68 -21.96 5.00
N LEU A 404 -8.56 -22.44 6.24
CA LEU A 404 -7.96 -21.74 7.39
C LEU A 404 -6.48 -22.10 7.60
N LYS A 405 -6.11 -23.36 7.38
CA LYS A 405 -4.73 -23.84 7.57
C LYS A 405 -3.74 -23.02 6.75
N HIS A 406 -2.55 -22.85 7.31
CA HIS A 406 -1.41 -22.12 6.76
C HIS A 406 -1.60 -20.61 6.54
N ARG A 407 -2.75 -20.02 6.88
CA ARG A 407 -2.88 -18.57 7.06
C ARG A 407 -1.89 -18.08 8.11
N VAL A 408 -1.38 -16.86 7.94
CA VAL A 408 -0.50 -16.20 8.90
C VAL A 408 -1.21 -14.96 9.44
N PHE A 409 -1.36 -14.91 10.77
CA PHE A 409 -1.87 -13.77 11.50
C PHE A 409 -0.67 -12.96 12.03
N GLU A 410 -0.74 -11.64 11.97
CA GLU A 410 0.29 -10.74 12.52
C GLU A 410 -0.34 -9.93 13.68
N VAL A 411 0.28 -10.00 14.84
CA VAL A 411 -0.22 -9.51 16.14
C VAL A 411 0.90 -8.69 16.80
N SER A 412 0.60 -7.70 17.65
CA SER A 412 1.66 -7.11 18.47
C SER A 412 2.00 -8.03 19.65
N LEU A 413 3.20 -7.88 20.21
CA LEU A 413 3.56 -8.58 21.44
C LEU A 413 2.85 -7.98 22.67
N ALA A 414 2.40 -6.72 22.60
CA ALA A 414 1.57 -6.11 23.65
C ALA A 414 0.24 -6.84 23.77
N ASP A 415 -0.49 -7.07 22.66
CA ASP A 415 -1.77 -7.80 22.65
C ASP A 415 -1.63 -9.24 23.20
N LEU A 416 -0.45 -9.84 23.05
CA LEU A 416 -0.15 -11.22 23.47
C LEU A 416 0.33 -11.34 24.92
N GLN A 417 0.75 -10.23 25.56
CA GLN A 417 1.42 -10.22 26.85
C GLN A 417 0.83 -9.22 27.86
N ASN A 418 -0.09 -8.35 27.43
CA ASN A 418 -0.60 -7.16 28.15
C ASN A 418 0.52 -6.18 28.55
N ASP A 419 1.48 -5.96 27.65
CA ASP A 419 2.68 -5.13 27.89
C ASP A 419 2.94 -4.13 26.74
N GLU A 420 2.51 -2.88 26.95
CA GLU A 420 2.59 -1.79 25.97
C GLU A 420 4.03 -1.40 25.58
N ASP A 421 5.03 -1.61 26.44
CA ASP A 421 6.43 -1.31 26.11
C ASP A 421 6.89 -2.14 24.90
N ASN A 422 6.30 -3.34 24.72
CA ASN A 422 6.59 -4.30 23.67
C ASN A 422 5.68 -4.21 22.42
N SER A 423 4.76 -3.25 22.36
CA SER A 423 3.84 -2.97 21.23
C SER A 423 4.50 -2.91 19.84
N PHE A 424 5.78 -2.52 19.77
CA PHE A 424 6.57 -2.42 18.54
C PHE A 424 7.01 -3.77 17.92
N ARG A 425 6.80 -4.89 18.62
CA ARG A 425 7.21 -6.23 18.17
C ARG A 425 6.02 -6.93 17.53
N LYS A 426 6.14 -7.24 16.23
CA LYS A 426 5.11 -7.95 15.45
C LYS A 426 5.42 -9.45 15.47
N ILE A 427 4.59 -10.23 16.15
CA ILE A 427 4.64 -11.69 16.15
C ILE A 427 3.79 -12.20 14.98
N ARG A 428 4.29 -13.22 14.27
CA ARG A 428 3.57 -13.90 13.19
C ARG A 428 3.24 -15.32 13.62
N LEU A 429 1.95 -15.62 13.71
CA LEU A 429 1.42 -16.92 14.09
C LEU A 429 0.79 -17.58 12.86
N ARG A 430 1.16 -18.83 12.54
CA ARG A 430 0.62 -19.58 11.40
C ARG A 430 -0.38 -20.61 11.89
N ALA A 431 -1.54 -20.68 11.25
CA ALA A 431 -2.52 -21.75 11.47
C ALA A 431 -1.92 -23.09 11.03
N GLU A 432 -1.86 -24.06 11.95
CA GLU A 432 -1.36 -25.41 11.65
C GLU A 432 -2.50 -26.44 11.72
N ASP A 433 -3.41 -26.29 12.69
CA ASP A 433 -4.62 -27.11 12.80
C ASP A 433 -5.87 -26.32 13.23
N VAL A 434 -7.05 -26.96 13.12
CA VAL A 434 -8.35 -26.36 13.48
C VAL A 434 -9.22 -27.40 14.19
N GLN A 435 -9.52 -27.15 15.47
CA GLN A 435 -10.36 -28.01 16.32
C GLN A 435 -11.70 -27.31 16.59
N GLY A 436 -12.80 -27.87 16.06
CA GLY A 436 -14.12 -27.24 16.15
C GLY A 436 -14.14 -25.84 15.51
N ARG A 437 -14.27 -24.80 16.34
CA ARG A 437 -14.14 -23.38 15.92
C ARG A 437 -12.81 -22.72 16.32
N ASN A 438 -11.92 -23.44 17.01
CA ASN A 438 -10.62 -22.92 17.44
C ASN A 438 -9.56 -23.17 16.36
N VAL A 439 -8.85 -22.13 15.93
CA VAL A 439 -7.69 -22.24 15.05
C VAL A 439 -6.43 -22.27 15.91
N LEU A 440 -5.73 -23.40 15.91
CA LEU A 440 -4.48 -23.59 16.62
C LEU A 440 -3.32 -23.03 15.79
N THR A 441 -2.48 -22.21 16.42
CA THR A 441 -1.43 -21.45 15.73
C THR A 441 -0.07 -21.61 16.39
N ASN A 442 0.96 -21.71 15.55
CA ASN A 442 2.34 -21.88 15.97
C ASN A 442 3.19 -20.67 15.52
N PHE A 443 4.34 -20.43 16.17
CA PHE A 443 5.23 -19.33 15.84
C PHE A 443 5.81 -19.50 14.42
N TYR A 444 5.65 -18.48 13.58
CA TYR A 444 6.13 -18.48 12.19
C TYR A 444 7.23 -17.44 11.93
N GLY A 445 7.36 -16.46 12.82
CA GLY A 445 8.42 -15.46 12.78
C GLY A 445 8.07 -14.21 13.59
N MET A 446 8.97 -13.23 13.55
CA MET A 446 8.75 -11.91 14.13
C MET A 446 9.38 -10.84 13.23
N ASP A 447 8.91 -9.60 13.32
CA ASP A 447 9.56 -8.40 12.77
C ASP A 447 9.27 -7.19 13.68
N PHE A 448 9.88 -6.05 13.40
CA PHE A 448 9.57 -4.80 14.09
C PHE A 448 8.55 -3.97 13.30
N THR A 449 7.80 -3.11 14.00
CA THR A 449 7.06 -2.02 13.39
C THR A 449 7.99 -1.03 12.66
N THR A 450 7.48 -0.35 11.62
CA THR A 450 8.32 0.53 10.79
C THR A 450 8.75 1.81 11.50
N ASP A 451 7.90 2.32 12.37
CA ASP A 451 8.09 3.43 13.31
C ASP A 451 9.24 3.19 14.29
N LYS A 452 9.26 2.07 15.04
CA LYS A 452 10.39 1.73 15.94
C LYS A 452 11.71 1.62 15.19
N LEU A 453 11.73 1.01 13.99
CA LEU A 453 12.95 0.98 13.18
C LEU A 453 13.41 2.38 12.76
N ARG A 454 12.49 3.27 12.37
CA ARG A 454 12.80 4.67 12.05
C ARG A 454 13.25 5.47 13.28
N SER A 455 12.69 5.20 14.47
CA SER A 455 13.06 5.90 15.71
C SER A 455 14.42 5.46 16.29
N LEU A 456 14.83 4.21 16.02
CA LEU A 456 16.14 3.66 16.41
C LEU A 456 17.27 4.15 15.48
N VAL A 457 17.03 4.27 14.17
CA VAL A 457 18.03 4.70 13.17
C VAL A 457 18.23 6.22 13.19
N LYS A 458 18.84 6.71 14.28
CA LYS A 458 19.27 8.11 14.46
C LYS A 458 20.62 8.37 13.80
N LYS A 459 20.88 9.63 13.41
CA LYS A 459 22.19 10.10 12.92
C LYS A 459 23.28 10.00 14.00
N TRP A 460 24.54 10.13 13.59
CA TRP A 460 25.75 10.24 14.44
C TRP A 460 26.23 8.98 15.18
N GLN A 461 25.49 7.87 15.08
CA GLN A 461 25.85 6.53 15.57
C GLN A 461 26.01 5.53 14.41
N SER A 462 26.76 4.45 14.60
CA SER A 462 26.84 3.34 13.64
C SER A 462 25.68 2.37 13.86
N LEU A 463 24.96 2.03 12.79
CA LEU A 463 24.11 0.84 12.74
C LEU A 463 25.00 -0.39 12.50
N ILE A 464 24.90 -1.41 13.36
CA ILE A 464 25.58 -2.69 13.20
C ILE A 464 24.53 -3.79 13.06
N GLU A 465 24.33 -4.26 11.83
CA GLU A 465 23.46 -5.39 11.53
C GLU A 465 24.25 -6.70 11.41
N ALA A 466 23.70 -7.80 11.92
CA ALA A 466 24.17 -9.16 11.68
C ALA A 466 22.98 -10.07 11.35
N HIS A 467 23.21 -11.13 10.59
CA HIS A 467 22.22 -12.20 10.38
C HIS A 467 22.90 -13.56 10.45
N VAL A 468 22.13 -14.60 10.75
CA VAL A 468 22.58 -15.99 10.71
C VAL A 468 21.43 -16.92 10.36
N ASP A 469 21.76 -18.02 9.67
CA ASP A 469 20.87 -19.16 9.47
C ASP A 469 21.25 -20.24 10.48
N VAL A 470 20.27 -20.72 11.23
CA VAL A 470 20.48 -21.67 12.33
C VAL A 470 19.37 -22.71 12.35
N LYS A 471 19.69 -23.92 12.83
CA LYS A 471 18.74 -25.02 13.02
C LYS A 471 18.55 -25.27 14.51
N THR A 472 17.30 -25.31 14.97
CA THR A 472 16.91 -25.67 16.35
C THR A 472 16.89 -27.19 16.56
N THR A 473 16.79 -27.65 17.81
CA THR A 473 16.79 -29.09 18.17
C THR A 473 15.61 -29.84 17.53
N ASP A 474 14.41 -29.29 17.62
CA ASP A 474 13.16 -29.72 16.97
C ASP A 474 13.16 -29.57 15.43
N SER A 475 14.27 -29.12 14.84
CA SER A 475 14.58 -29.10 13.41
C SER A 475 13.89 -28.05 12.55
N TYR A 476 13.38 -26.95 13.13
CA TYR A 476 13.14 -25.73 12.34
C TYR A 476 14.47 -25.12 11.88
N THR A 477 14.48 -24.55 10.68
CA THR A 477 15.60 -23.74 10.15
C THR A 477 15.16 -22.28 10.12
N LEU A 478 15.84 -21.45 10.90
CA LEU A 478 15.50 -20.05 11.14
C LEU A 478 16.56 -19.12 10.54
N ARG A 479 16.13 -18.01 9.91
CA ARG A 479 16.99 -16.86 9.64
C ARG A 479 16.73 -15.78 10.68
N MET A 480 17.70 -15.55 11.56
CA MET A 480 17.68 -14.52 12.59
C MET A 480 18.43 -13.28 12.11
N PHE A 481 17.90 -12.09 12.42
CA PHE A 481 18.52 -10.79 12.17
C PHE A 481 18.67 -10.02 13.49
N CYS A 482 19.90 -9.66 13.85
CA CYS A 482 20.21 -8.80 14.98
C CYS A 482 20.61 -7.41 14.48
N ILE A 483 20.15 -6.37 15.18
CA ILE A 483 20.64 -5.00 15.04
C ILE A 483 21.17 -4.51 16.38
N GLY A 484 22.18 -3.65 16.35
CA GLY A 484 22.61 -2.86 17.50
C GLY A 484 23.19 -1.53 17.04
N PHE A 485 23.18 -0.54 17.93
CA PHE A 485 23.69 0.80 17.65
C PHE A 485 24.84 1.14 18.59
N THR A 486 25.79 1.96 18.16
CA THR A 486 26.91 2.37 19.02
C THR A 486 26.49 3.39 20.08
N LYS A 487 26.76 3.07 21.35
CA LYS A 487 26.46 3.93 22.52
C LYS A 487 27.54 5.00 22.67
N LYS A 488 27.13 6.25 22.90
CA LYS A 488 28.08 7.33 23.23
C LYS A 488 28.65 7.10 24.64
N ARG A 489 29.97 7.22 24.81
CA ARG A 489 30.59 7.19 26.16
C ARG A 489 30.33 8.53 26.88
N PRO A 490 30.17 8.56 28.22
CA PRO A 490 29.83 9.81 28.94
C PRO A 490 30.77 10.98 28.61
N ASN A 491 32.09 10.77 28.73
CA ASN A 491 33.11 11.81 28.57
C ASN A 491 33.50 12.08 27.10
N GLN A 492 32.69 11.64 26.12
CA GLN A 492 33.01 11.74 24.70
C GLN A 492 32.64 13.13 24.15
N GLN A 493 33.65 13.98 23.95
CA GLN A 493 33.48 15.33 23.38
C GLN A 493 32.87 15.31 21.96
N LYS A 494 33.30 14.37 21.11
CA LYS A 494 32.80 14.25 19.72
C LYS A 494 31.29 13.95 19.72
N ARG A 495 30.53 14.70 18.92
CA ARG A 495 29.08 14.46 18.69
C ARG A 495 28.77 13.11 18.04
N THR A 496 29.77 12.46 17.43
CA THR A 496 29.65 11.18 16.73
C THR A 496 30.29 10.02 17.50
N CYS A 497 29.64 8.86 17.48
CA CYS A 497 30.09 7.60 18.09
C CYS A 497 30.23 6.48 17.07
N TYR A 498 30.84 6.76 15.91
CA TYR A 498 31.07 5.72 14.90
C TYR A 498 32.13 4.70 15.34
N ALA A 499 31.83 3.41 15.15
CA ALA A 499 32.80 2.32 15.30
C ALA A 499 33.62 2.12 14.01
N GLN A 500 34.86 1.69 14.14
CA GLN A 500 35.72 1.38 12.99
C GLN A 500 35.24 0.12 12.24
N SER A 501 35.65 -0.03 10.98
CA SER A 501 35.36 -1.20 10.15
C SER A 501 35.90 -2.51 10.76
N SER A 502 37.04 -2.47 11.44
CA SER A 502 37.65 -3.55 12.21
C SER A 502 36.75 -4.00 13.37
N GLN A 503 36.42 -3.07 14.26
CA GLN A 503 35.51 -3.25 15.40
C GLN A 503 34.14 -3.79 14.93
N THR A 504 33.59 -3.21 13.86
CA THR A 504 32.30 -3.63 13.27
C THR A 504 32.34 -5.08 12.78
N ARG A 505 33.46 -5.55 12.21
CA ARG A 505 33.64 -6.97 11.82
C ARG A 505 33.71 -7.89 13.04
N GLN A 506 34.42 -7.50 14.10
CA GLN A 506 34.53 -8.27 15.35
C GLN A 506 33.18 -8.38 16.08
N ILE A 507 32.45 -7.26 16.22
CA ILE A 507 31.10 -7.22 16.81
C ILE A 507 30.15 -8.13 16.03
N ARG A 508 30.16 -8.04 14.69
CA ARG A 508 29.37 -8.92 13.81
C ARG A 508 29.72 -10.41 13.95
N ARG A 509 30.96 -10.78 14.32
CA ARG A 509 31.34 -12.16 14.63
C ARG A 509 30.66 -12.61 15.93
N LYS A 510 30.87 -11.90 17.04
CA LYS A 510 30.25 -12.20 18.35
C LYS A 510 28.71 -12.25 18.27
N MET A 511 28.09 -11.33 17.53
CA MET A 511 26.63 -11.33 17.30
C MET A 511 26.13 -12.65 16.69
N ARG A 512 26.80 -13.18 15.66
CA ARG A 512 26.39 -14.45 15.04
C ARG A 512 26.66 -15.63 15.94
N GLU A 513 27.82 -15.64 16.61
CA GLU A 513 28.26 -16.68 17.54
C GLU A 513 27.25 -16.88 18.68
N ILE A 514 26.84 -15.79 19.34
CA ILE A 514 25.82 -15.84 20.40
C ILE A 514 24.43 -16.25 19.86
N MET A 515 24.01 -15.72 18.70
CA MET A 515 22.73 -16.13 18.08
C MET A 515 22.71 -17.62 17.72
N VAL A 516 23.82 -18.20 17.27
CA VAL A 516 23.93 -19.64 16.96
C VAL A 516 23.87 -20.46 18.25
N ASN A 517 24.71 -20.14 19.24
CA ASN A 517 24.78 -20.89 20.49
C ASN A 517 23.44 -20.88 21.24
N GLN A 518 22.72 -19.76 21.26
CA GLN A 518 21.42 -19.64 21.94
C GLN A 518 20.25 -20.32 21.21
N ALA A 519 20.38 -20.61 19.90
CA ALA A 519 19.33 -21.20 19.08
C ALA A 519 19.58 -22.68 18.71
N GLN A 520 20.83 -23.16 18.72
CA GLN A 520 21.14 -24.60 18.59
C GLN A 520 20.88 -25.39 19.87
N SER A 521 20.88 -24.71 21.03
CA SER A 521 20.69 -25.32 22.35
C SER A 521 19.22 -25.49 22.77
N CYS A 522 18.27 -25.01 21.97
CA CYS A 522 16.84 -24.97 22.29
C CYS A 522 15.97 -25.45 21.12
N ASP A 523 14.72 -25.77 21.44
CA ASP A 523 13.63 -25.92 20.48
C ASP A 523 13.08 -24.54 20.06
N LEU A 524 12.00 -24.52 19.27
CA LEU A 524 11.35 -23.27 18.89
C LEU A 524 10.63 -22.57 20.07
N LYS A 525 10.11 -23.33 21.05
CA LYS A 525 9.34 -22.83 22.20
C LYS A 525 10.22 -22.02 23.15
N ASP A 526 11.31 -22.60 23.62
CA ASP A 526 12.28 -21.94 24.50
C ASP A 526 12.98 -20.78 23.81
N LEU A 527 13.23 -20.89 22.50
CA LEU A 527 13.83 -19.80 21.74
C LEU A 527 12.88 -18.59 21.62
N VAL A 528 11.56 -18.80 21.55
CA VAL A 528 10.57 -17.71 21.67
C VAL A 528 10.54 -17.13 23.09
N LEU A 529 10.64 -17.96 24.14
CA LEU A 529 10.80 -17.49 25.52
C LEU A 529 12.08 -16.65 25.73
N LYS A 530 13.14 -16.87 24.94
CA LYS A 530 14.34 -15.99 24.91
C LYS A 530 14.10 -14.69 24.10
N PHE A 531 13.26 -14.72 23.07
CA PHE A 531 12.97 -13.53 22.24
C PHE A 531 12.12 -12.49 22.96
N ILE A 532 11.11 -12.91 23.74
CA ILE A 532 10.16 -12.03 24.43
C ILE A 532 10.87 -11.03 25.38
N PRO A 533 11.63 -11.46 26.42
CA PRO A 533 12.35 -10.57 27.35
C PRO A 533 13.69 -10.03 26.81
N GLU A 534 13.98 -10.26 25.53
CA GLU A 534 15.18 -9.79 24.83
C GLU A 534 16.52 -10.33 25.38
N SER A 535 16.55 -11.50 26.02
CA SER A 535 17.73 -12.01 26.74
C SER A 535 19.00 -12.09 25.87
N ILE A 536 18.86 -12.59 24.64
CA ILE A 536 19.93 -12.65 23.62
C ILE A 536 20.49 -11.26 23.29
N GLY A 537 19.64 -10.22 23.29
CA GLY A 537 20.07 -8.83 23.06
C GLY A 537 20.96 -8.31 24.19
N ARG A 538 20.55 -8.55 25.44
CA ARG A 538 21.31 -8.17 26.64
C ARG A 538 22.66 -8.90 26.73
N GLU A 539 22.68 -10.19 26.38
CA GLU A 539 23.90 -11.00 26.29
C GLU A 539 24.88 -10.44 25.24
N ILE A 540 24.39 -10.09 24.05
CA ILE A 540 25.21 -9.46 22.99
C ILE A 540 25.73 -8.09 23.46
N GLU A 541 24.94 -7.22 24.10
CA GLU A 541 25.43 -5.93 24.64
C GLU A 541 26.55 -6.16 25.67
N LYS A 542 26.38 -7.10 26.60
CA LYS A 542 27.42 -7.48 27.59
C LYS A 542 28.69 -7.99 26.90
N ALA A 543 28.57 -8.94 25.96
CA ALA A 543 29.70 -9.59 25.31
C ALA A 543 30.45 -8.70 24.29
N THR A 544 29.80 -7.67 23.73
CA THR A 544 30.39 -6.74 22.76
C THR A 544 30.95 -5.46 23.40
N SER A 545 30.55 -5.15 24.63
CA SER A 545 31.00 -3.98 25.41
C SER A 545 32.52 -3.75 25.42
N SER A 546 33.31 -4.83 25.49
CA SER A 546 34.78 -4.81 25.48
C SER A 546 35.42 -4.45 24.13
N ILE A 547 34.66 -4.48 23.04
CA ILE A 547 35.09 -4.01 21.71
C ILE A 547 34.60 -2.58 21.48
N TYR A 548 33.30 -2.35 21.64
CA TYR A 548 32.66 -1.05 21.60
C TYR A 548 31.30 -1.13 22.31
N PRO A 549 30.95 -0.19 23.21
CA PRO A 549 29.65 -0.23 23.89
C PRO A 549 28.50 -0.06 22.90
N LEU A 550 27.54 -0.98 22.94
CA LEU A 550 26.32 -0.91 22.13
C LEU A 550 25.12 -0.45 22.97
N GLN A 551 24.03 -0.11 22.29
CA GLN A 551 22.71 0.19 22.83
C GLN A 551 21.65 -0.31 21.86
N ASN A 552 20.43 -0.57 22.36
CA ASN A 552 19.28 -1.00 21.54
C ASN A 552 19.60 -2.25 20.71
N VAL A 553 20.19 -3.26 21.37
CA VAL A 553 20.61 -4.51 20.73
C VAL A 553 19.45 -5.50 20.72
N PHE A 554 18.87 -5.76 19.55
CA PHE A 554 17.64 -6.54 19.42
C PHE A 554 17.71 -7.59 18.32
N ILE A 555 17.05 -8.73 18.54
CA ILE A 555 16.63 -9.63 17.45
C ILE A 555 15.48 -8.94 16.72
N ARG A 556 15.82 -8.19 15.66
CA ARG A 556 14.88 -7.40 14.86
C ARG A 556 13.84 -8.25 14.16
N LYS A 557 14.27 -9.39 13.62
CA LYS A 557 13.47 -10.20 12.71
C LYS A 557 13.89 -11.66 12.76
N VAL A 558 12.91 -12.55 12.71
CA VAL A 558 13.10 -13.99 12.56
C VAL A 558 12.16 -14.50 11.47
N LYS A 559 12.67 -15.36 10.58
CA LYS A 559 11.88 -16.09 9.58
C LYS A 559 12.12 -17.58 9.73
N ILE A 560 11.07 -18.40 9.72
CA ILE A 560 11.23 -19.81 9.34
C ILE A 560 11.59 -19.87 7.84
N LEU A 561 12.70 -20.54 7.52
CA LEU A 561 13.08 -20.91 6.15
C LEU A 561 12.58 -22.31 5.79
N LYS A 562 12.63 -23.24 6.75
CA LYS A 562 12.17 -24.63 6.61
C LYS A 562 11.62 -25.10 7.96
N ALA A 563 10.42 -25.69 7.94
CA ALA A 563 9.85 -26.39 9.08
C ALA A 563 10.19 -27.91 8.99
N PRO A 564 10.14 -28.65 10.11
CA PRO A 564 10.09 -30.10 10.09
C PRO A 564 8.78 -30.61 9.42
N LYS A 565 8.58 -31.93 9.38
CA LYS A 565 7.24 -32.48 9.08
C LYS A 565 6.26 -32.02 10.15
N PHE A 566 5.00 -31.80 9.77
CA PHE A 566 3.93 -31.52 10.73
C PHE A 566 3.74 -32.72 11.67
N ASP A 567 3.62 -32.44 12.96
CA ASP A 567 3.47 -33.40 14.05
C ASP A 567 2.38 -32.85 14.98
N LEU A 568 1.28 -33.60 15.11
CA LEU A 568 0.11 -33.15 15.86
C LEU A 568 0.38 -33.17 17.38
N GLY A 569 1.19 -34.11 17.87
CA GLY A 569 1.50 -34.23 19.30
C GLY A 569 2.23 -32.99 19.80
N ARG A 570 3.29 -32.57 19.09
CA ARG A 570 4.03 -31.33 19.37
C ARG A 570 3.17 -30.07 19.32
N LEU A 571 2.16 -30.02 18.44
CA LEU A 571 1.22 -28.89 18.43
C LEU A 571 0.36 -28.87 19.70
N MET A 572 -0.08 -30.04 20.19
CA MET A 572 -0.81 -30.13 21.46
C MET A 572 0.08 -29.77 22.66
N GLU A 573 1.32 -30.27 22.73
CA GLU A 573 2.31 -29.92 23.78
C GLU A 573 2.56 -28.40 23.90
N VAL A 574 2.42 -27.67 22.80
CA VAL A 574 2.60 -26.21 22.73
C VAL A 574 1.30 -25.45 23.05
N HIS A 575 0.13 -26.09 22.96
CA HIS A 575 -1.15 -25.50 23.38
C HIS A 575 -1.65 -25.94 24.77
N GLY A 576 -1.17 -27.07 25.32
CA GLY A 576 -1.70 -27.66 26.56
C GLY A 576 -3.10 -28.24 26.40
N ASP A 577 -3.47 -29.16 27.29
CA ASP A 577 -4.62 -30.05 27.17
C ASP A 577 -5.93 -29.31 26.83
N TYR A 578 -6.35 -29.46 25.57
CA TYR A 578 -7.75 -29.37 25.19
C TYR A 578 -8.34 -30.76 25.34
N SER A 579 -9.08 -30.99 26.42
CA SER A 579 -9.92 -32.18 26.56
C SER A 579 -10.89 -32.25 25.38
N GLU A 580 -10.99 -33.42 24.75
CA GLU A 580 -11.95 -33.62 23.67
C GLU A 580 -13.38 -33.50 24.22
N ASP A 581 -14.12 -32.48 23.80
CA ASP A 581 -15.58 -32.52 23.82
C ASP A 581 -16.02 -33.61 22.81
N ILE A 582 -16.09 -34.84 23.30
CA ILE A 582 -16.40 -36.04 22.51
C ILE A 582 -17.70 -35.78 21.72
N GLY A 583 -17.59 -35.87 20.40
CA GLY A 583 -18.70 -35.56 19.51
C GLY A 583 -19.92 -36.42 19.80
N VAL A 584 -20.97 -35.82 20.36
CA VAL A 584 -22.25 -36.49 20.63
C VAL A 584 -22.74 -37.14 19.35
N LYS A 585 -22.91 -38.45 19.40
CA LYS A 585 -23.33 -39.27 18.27
C LYS A 585 -24.76 -38.90 17.91
N VAL A 586 -24.94 -38.16 16.82
CA VAL A 586 -26.27 -37.86 16.28
C VAL A 586 -26.77 -39.12 15.57
N ASP A 587 -27.53 -39.94 16.29
CA ASP A 587 -28.24 -41.06 15.70
C ASP A 587 -29.22 -40.53 14.64
N ARG A 588 -29.39 -41.31 13.56
CA ARG A 588 -30.29 -40.92 12.46
C ARG A 588 -31.73 -40.97 12.97
N PRO A 589 -32.60 -39.99 12.63
CA PRO A 589 -34.03 -40.21 12.76
C PRO A 589 -34.41 -41.45 11.93
N ALA A 590 -35.26 -42.30 12.50
CA ALA A 590 -35.74 -43.50 11.82
C ALA A 590 -36.52 -43.13 10.55
N GLU A 591 -36.49 -44.01 9.56
CA GLU A 591 -37.30 -43.85 8.35
C GLU A 591 -38.76 -44.16 8.68
N ASP A 592 -39.69 -43.28 8.28
CA ASP A 592 -41.12 -43.49 8.48
C ASP A 592 -41.58 -44.74 7.72
N VAL A 593 -41.99 -45.78 8.46
CA VAL A 593 -42.48 -47.03 7.90
C VAL A 593 -43.85 -46.80 7.26
N VAL A 594 -43.88 -46.71 5.93
CA VAL A 594 -45.13 -46.68 5.16
C VAL A 594 -45.76 -48.08 5.23
N ALA A 595 -46.96 -48.17 5.81
CA ALA A 595 -47.68 -49.43 5.93
C ALA A 595 -48.25 -49.88 4.58
N GLU A 596 -48.02 -51.15 4.22
CA GLU A 596 -48.75 -51.82 3.14
C GLU A 596 -50.12 -52.33 3.64
N PRO A 597 -51.17 -52.31 2.81
CA PRO A 597 -52.47 -52.89 3.15
C PRO A 597 -52.43 -54.42 3.07
N THR A 598 -53.16 -55.07 3.97
CA THR A 598 -53.29 -56.54 4.04
C THR A 598 -54.13 -57.12 2.90
N GLU A 599 -53.62 -58.13 2.19
CA GLU A 599 -54.44 -59.13 1.50
C GLU A 599 -54.76 -60.32 2.41
N VAL A 600 -55.85 -61.04 2.12
CA VAL A 600 -56.46 -62.05 3.00
C VAL A 600 -56.28 -63.46 2.42
N VAL A 601 -56.07 -64.44 3.31
CA VAL A 601 -55.73 -65.83 2.97
C VAL A 601 -56.95 -66.65 2.52
N GLY A 602 -56.77 -67.47 1.48
CA GLY A 602 -57.67 -68.56 1.07
C GLY A 602 -57.38 -69.03 -0.37
N ALA A 603 -57.16 -70.31 -0.65
CA ALA A 603 -57.08 -71.49 0.22
C ALA A 603 -56.09 -72.53 -0.36
#